data_AF-A0A9R1RVT8-F1
#
_entry.id   AF-A0A9R1RVT8-F1
#
_cell.length_a   1.000
_cell.length_b   1.000
_cell.length_c   1.000
_cell.angle_alpha   90.00
_cell.angle_beta   90.00
_cell.angle_gamma   90.00
#
_symmetry.space_group_name_H-M   'P 1'
#
loop_
_entity.id
_entity.type
_entity.pdbx_description
1 polymer ?
#
loop_
_entity_poly.entity_id
_entity_poly.type
_entity_poly.pdbx_seq_one_letter_code
_entity_poly.pdbx_strand_id
1 'polypeptide(L)'
;MATKLMPAVLLVLIALKLSAGAGARSDDSPCGFPAIFNLGDSNSDTGAFPALFPAVQPPYGRTFFGMPAGRQSDGRLTIDFMAESLGLRYLSAYLDSLGSNFTQGANFASAAGTIRRVNGSLWTSGYSPISLDVQISQLQQFINRSRFVYNNIGENET
;
A
#
# COMPACT_ATOMS: atom_id res chain seq x y z
N MET A 1 53.70 33.71 -21.64
CA MET A 1 52.49 32.88 -21.87
C MET A 1 51.60 32.70 -20.63
N ALA A 2 52.05 33.07 -19.41
CA ALA A 2 51.35 32.78 -18.16
C ALA A 2 50.24 33.78 -17.74
N THR A 3 50.14 34.97 -18.35
CA THR A 3 49.20 36.03 -17.91
C THR A 3 47.80 35.94 -18.52
N LYS A 4 47.59 35.12 -19.55
CA LYS A 4 46.24 34.89 -20.15
C LYS A 4 45.49 33.71 -19.52
N LEU A 5 46.15 32.87 -18.72
CA LEU A 5 45.55 31.67 -18.13
C LEU A 5 44.66 31.98 -16.92
N MET A 6 45.03 32.98 -16.12
CA MET A 6 44.30 33.38 -14.91
C MET A 6 42.86 33.88 -15.17
N PRO A 7 42.58 34.76 -16.16
CA PRO A 7 41.21 35.21 -16.42
C PRO A 7 40.32 34.10 -16.99
N ALA A 8 40.89 33.17 -17.78
CA ALA A 8 40.15 32.03 -18.33
C ALA A 8 39.73 31.04 -17.22
N VAL A 9 40.62 30.75 -16.27
CA VAL A 9 40.30 29.90 -15.11
C VAL A 9 39.24 30.55 -14.22
N LEU A 10 39.31 31.88 -14.01
CA LEU A 10 38.31 32.61 -13.24
C LEU A 10 36.92 32.59 -13.93
N LEU A 11 36.87 32.75 -15.25
CA LEU A 11 35.65 32.65 -16.04
C LEU A 11 35.02 31.25 -15.98
N VAL A 12 35.83 30.19 -16.04
CA VAL A 12 35.35 28.81 -15.89
C VAL A 12 34.77 28.56 -14.50
N LEU A 13 35.42 29.06 -13.45
CA LEU A 13 34.92 28.95 -12.07
C LEU A 13 33.61 29.72 -11.85
N ILE A 14 33.46 30.90 -12.47
CA ILE A 14 32.22 31.69 -12.43
C ILE A 14 31.10 30.97 -13.19
N ALA A 15 31.38 30.40 -14.37
CA ALA A 15 30.42 29.63 -15.15
C ALA A 15 29.94 28.38 -14.38
N LEU A 16 30.85 27.69 -13.68
CA LEU A 16 30.53 26.51 -12.86
C LEU A 16 29.68 26.87 -11.61
N LYS A 17 29.85 28.09 -11.07
CA LYS A 17 29.02 28.62 -9.98
C LYS A 17 27.63 29.03 -10.47
N LEU A 18 27.51 29.51 -11.72
CA LEU A 18 26.23 29.89 -12.33
C LEU A 18 25.39 28.68 -12.76
N SER A 19 26.02 27.56 -13.14
CA SER A 19 25.28 26.32 -13.46
C SER A 19 24.70 25.60 -12.24
N ALA A 20 25.06 26.01 -11.02
CA ALA A 20 24.51 25.47 -9.78
C ALA A 20 23.17 26.13 -9.36
N GLY A 21 22.65 27.07 -10.16
CA GLY A 21 21.57 27.98 -9.76
C GLY A 21 20.32 27.97 -10.65
N ALA A 22 19.99 26.86 -11.30
CA ALA A 22 18.71 26.72 -12.02
C ALA A 22 18.18 25.28 -11.97
N GLY A 23 18.24 24.65 -10.79
CA GLY A 23 17.26 23.61 -10.49
C GLY A 23 15.92 24.30 -10.31
N ALA A 24 14.96 24.03 -11.19
CA ALA A 24 13.57 24.35 -10.91
C ALA A 24 13.29 23.85 -9.49
N ARG A 25 12.94 24.77 -8.57
CA ARG A 25 12.40 24.36 -7.28
C ARG A 25 11.05 23.75 -7.61
N SER A 26 11.02 22.42 -7.82
CA SER A 26 9.82 21.68 -7.48
C SER A 26 9.55 22.06 -6.03
N ASP A 27 8.38 22.61 -5.78
CA ASP A 27 7.83 22.65 -4.43
C ASP A 27 7.51 21.20 -4.05
N ASP A 28 8.55 20.36 -3.97
CA ASP A 28 8.52 18.98 -3.49
C ASP A 28 8.43 19.02 -1.97
N SER A 29 7.43 19.74 -1.46
CA SER A 29 6.82 19.31 -0.22
C SER A 29 6.40 17.86 -0.47
N PRO A 30 7.00 16.85 0.21
CA PRO A 30 6.67 15.47 -0.07
C PRO A 30 5.15 15.34 0.04
N CYS A 31 4.49 14.85 -1.01
CA CYS A 31 3.07 14.50 -0.92
C CYS A 31 2.94 13.48 0.21
N GLY A 32 2.49 13.95 1.37
CA GLY A 32 2.29 13.11 2.54
C GLY A 32 1.04 12.28 2.33
N PHE A 33 1.18 11.03 1.91
CA PHE A 33 0.09 10.07 1.85
C PHE A 33 -0.02 9.37 3.20
N PRO A 34 -0.98 9.72 4.07
CA PRO A 34 -1.03 9.19 5.44
C PRO A 34 -1.55 7.75 5.52
N ALA A 35 -2.18 7.27 4.45
CA ALA A 35 -2.86 5.97 4.42
C ALA A 35 -2.98 5.42 3.00
N ILE A 36 -3.09 4.09 2.90
CA ILE A 36 -3.40 3.37 1.66
C ILE A 36 -4.70 2.59 1.83
N PHE A 37 -5.60 2.66 0.86
CA PHE A 37 -6.77 1.78 0.78
C PHE A 37 -6.66 0.97 -0.51
N ASN A 38 -6.42 -0.33 -0.37
CA ASN A 38 -6.12 -1.20 -1.50
C ASN A 38 -7.30 -2.13 -1.81
N LEU A 39 -7.60 -2.31 -3.10
CA LEU A 39 -8.58 -3.26 -3.63
C LEU A 39 -7.88 -4.07 -4.72
N GLY A 40 -8.25 -5.33 -4.92
CA GLY A 40 -7.63 -6.17 -5.92
C GLY A 40 -7.79 -7.65 -5.70
N ASP A 41 -6.80 -8.40 -6.16
CA ASP A 41 -6.75 -9.85 -6.17
C ASP A 41 -5.54 -10.38 -5.37
N SER A 42 -5.11 -11.61 -5.68
CA SER A 42 -4.00 -12.30 -5.03
C SER A 42 -2.67 -11.55 -5.07
N ASN A 43 -2.46 -10.65 -6.05
CA ASN A 43 -1.22 -9.89 -6.16
C ASN A 43 -1.03 -8.89 -5.02
N SER A 44 -2.10 -8.60 -4.27
CA SER A 44 -2.08 -7.64 -3.17
C SER A 44 -2.87 -8.10 -1.95
N ASP A 45 -3.44 -9.31 -1.93
CA ASP A 45 -4.17 -9.84 -0.77
C ASP A 45 -3.24 -10.16 0.41
N THR A 46 -3.37 -9.40 1.50
CA THR A 46 -2.56 -9.57 2.71
C THR A 46 -3.14 -10.54 3.75
N GLY A 47 -4.35 -11.07 3.55
CA GLY A 47 -5.02 -11.94 4.52
C GLY A 47 -6.54 -12.12 4.36
N ALA A 48 -7.20 -11.48 3.40
CA ALA A 48 -8.66 -11.60 3.24
C ALA A 48 -9.09 -12.98 2.76
N PHE A 49 -8.36 -13.60 1.83
CA PHE A 49 -8.66 -14.97 1.39
C PHE A 49 -8.50 -16.01 2.50
N PRO A 50 -7.37 -16.10 3.25
CA PRO A 50 -7.23 -17.07 4.34
C PRO A 50 -8.17 -16.81 5.54
N ALA A 51 -8.76 -15.61 5.65
CA ALA A 51 -9.82 -15.34 6.62
C ALA A 51 -11.17 -16.01 6.25
N LEU A 52 -11.38 -16.35 4.97
CA LEU A 52 -12.61 -16.95 4.46
C LEU A 52 -12.46 -18.42 4.05
N PHE A 53 -11.27 -18.78 3.56
CA PHE A 53 -10.96 -20.06 2.94
C PHE A 53 -9.71 -20.66 3.58
N PRO A 54 -9.45 -21.97 3.37
CA PRO A 54 -8.23 -22.59 3.86
C PRO A 54 -6.98 -21.80 3.42
N ALA A 55 -6.06 -21.60 4.36
CA ALA A 55 -4.83 -20.87 4.13
C ALA A 55 -3.99 -21.51 3.02
N VAL A 56 -3.23 -20.66 2.33
CA VAL A 56 -2.33 -21.12 1.26
C VAL A 56 -1.20 -21.94 1.87
N GLN A 57 -0.97 -23.14 1.32
CA GLN A 57 0.01 -24.10 1.82
C GLN A 57 1.45 -23.70 1.46
N PRO A 58 2.48 -24.21 2.13
CA PRO A 58 3.87 -23.95 1.74
C PRO A 58 4.12 -24.14 0.23
N PRO A 59 4.96 -23.30 -0.41
CA PRO A 59 6.02 -22.50 0.19
C PRO A 59 5.63 -21.08 0.65
N TYR A 60 4.38 -20.63 0.51
CA TYR A 60 4.03 -19.23 0.75
C TYR A 60 4.38 -18.72 2.17
N GLY A 61 5.01 -17.55 2.23
CA GLY A 61 5.49 -16.88 3.45
C GLY A 61 6.83 -17.36 4.05
N ARG A 62 7.57 -18.29 3.43
CA ARG A 62 8.83 -18.80 4.00
C ARG A 62 9.97 -17.79 3.91
N THR A 63 10.09 -17.03 2.82
CA THR A 63 11.17 -16.02 2.71
C THR A 63 10.87 -14.77 3.54
N PHE A 64 9.60 -14.39 3.64
CA PHE A 64 9.10 -13.28 4.43
C PHE A 64 7.60 -13.54 4.64
N PHE A 65 7.08 -13.86 5.82
CA PHE A 65 7.42 -13.46 7.19
C PHE A 65 8.11 -14.57 8.00
N GLY A 66 8.65 -15.60 7.34
CA GLY A 66 9.23 -16.77 8.00
C GLY A 66 8.19 -17.79 8.49
N MET A 67 6.92 -17.59 8.12
CA MET A 67 5.79 -18.44 8.45
C MET A 67 4.69 -18.26 7.38
N PRO A 68 3.75 -19.23 7.23
CA PRO A 68 2.62 -19.05 6.33
C PRO A 68 1.81 -17.81 6.71
N ALA A 69 1.99 -16.72 5.96
CA ALA A 69 1.33 -15.44 6.19
C ALA A 69 -0.05 -15.36 5.52
N GLY A 70 -0.52 -16.45 4.91
CA GLY A 70 -1.79 -16.51 4.22
C GLY A 70 -1.85 -15.73 2.90
N ARG A 71 -0.69 -15.35 2.35
CA ARG A 71 -0.54 -14.58 1.11
C ARG A 71 -0.16 -15.49 -0.06
N GLN A 72 -0.51 -15.13 -1.28
CA GLN A 72 -0.15 -15.87 -2.51
C GLN A 72 1.26 -15.49 -2.99
N SER A 73 2.20 -15.37 -2.04
CA SER A 73 3.61 -15.06 -2.27
C SER A 73 4.48 -15.76 -1.22
N ASP A 74 5.69 -16.18 -1.60
CA ASP A 74 6.70 -16.69 -0.65
C ASP A 74 7.30 -15.53 0.19
N GLY A 75 6.99 -14.28 -0.16
CA GLY A 75 7.49 -13.10 0.50
C GLY A 75 6.50 -11.94 0.56
N ARG A 76 7.04 -10.74 0.41
CA ARG A 76 6.26 -9.50 0.26
C ARG A 76 5.42 -9.49 -1.02
N LEU A 77 4.35 -8.73 -0.99
CA LEU A 77 3.48 -8.39 -2.12
C LEU A 77 3.85 -7.00 -2.63
N THR A 78 3.42 -6.65 -3.85
CA THR A 78 3.63 -5.31 -4.43
C THR A 78 3.18 -4.19 -3.48
N ILE A 79 2.08 -4.42 -2.76
CA ILE A 79 1.52 -3.45 -1.82
C ILE A 79 2.41 -3.20 -0.59
N ASP A 80 3.21 -4.19 -0.16
CA ASP A 80 4.14 -4.01 0.96
C ASP A 80 5.28 -3.05 0.56
N PHE A 81 5.80 -3.18 -0.66
CA PHE A 81 6.82 -2.26 -1.19
C PHE A 81 6.28 -0.85 -1.36
N MET A 82 5.03 -0.69 -1.79
CA MET A 82 4.37 0.62 -1.86
C MET A 82 4.24 1.26 -0.48
N ALA A 83 3.76 0.51 0.52
CA ALA A 83 3.65 1.00 1.89
C ALA A 83 5.03 1.42 2.46
N GLU A 84 6.05 0.60 2.27
CA GLU A 84 7.42 0.88 2.70
C GLU A 84 7.99 2.16 2.03
N SER A 85 7.76 2.33 0.73
CA SER A 85 8.19 3.53 0.00
C SER A 85 7.53 4.83 0.49
N LEU A 86 6.35 4.72 1.09
CA LEU A 86 5.60 5.82 1.68
C LEU A 86 5.84 5.98 3.19
N GLY A 87 6.70 5.16 3.79
CA GLY A 87 6.96 5.16 5.23
C GLY A 87 5.76 4.70 6.07
N LEU A 88 4.86 3.90 5.48
CA LEU A 88 3.67 3.35 6.13
C LEU A 88 3.91 1.91 6.59
N ARG A 89 3.13 1.47 7.58
CA ARG A 89 3.09 0.06 7.99
C ARG A 89 2.45 -0.80 6.91
N TYR A 90 2.78 -2.10 6.90
CA TYR A 90 2.07 -3.06 6.04
C TYR A 90 0.58 -3.10 6.39
N LEU A 91 -0.26 -3.16 5.36
CA LEU A 91 -1.70 -3.08 5.53
C LEU A 91 -2.27 -4.38 6.12
N SER A 92 -3.13 -4.21 7.12
CA SER A 92 -3.98 -5.28 7.63
C SER A 92 -5.11 -5.58 6.64
N ALA A 93 -5.52 -6.84 6.50
CA ALA A 93 -6.68 -7.18 5.71
C ALA A 93 -7.95 -6.72 6.43
N TYR A 94 -8.93 -6.21 5.68
CA TYR A 94 -10.21 -5.75 6.24
C TYR A 94 -10.96 -6.85 7.01
N LEU A 95 -10.77 -8.11 6.62
CA LEU A 95 -11.44 -9.26 7.22
C LEU A 95 -10.68 -9.87 8.42
N ASP A 96 -9.49 -9.37 8.74
CA ASP A 96 -8.74 -9.86 9.90
C ASP A 96 -9.35 -9.34 11.21
N SER A 97 -9.59 -10.24 12.15
CA SER A 97 -10.23 -9.92 13.44
C SER A 97 -9.25 -9.55 14.56
N LEU A 98 -8.03 -10.07 14.54
CA LEU A 98 -7.05 -9.93 15.62
C LEU A 98 -5.76 -9.29 15.11
N GLY A 99 -5.23 -8.34 15.88
CA GLY A 99 -3.96 -7.68 15.57
C GLY A 99 -4.01 -6.68 14.40
N SER A 100 -5.18 -6.52 13.78
CA SER A 100 -5.39 -5.56 12.70
C SER A 100 -5.17 -4.12 13.17
N ASN A 101 -4.44 -3.35 12.38
CA ASN A 101 -4.23 -1.93 12.60
C ASN A 101 -4.59 -1.16 11.32
N PHE A 102 -5.63 -0.34 11.40
CA PHE A 102 -6.18 0.41 10.28
C PHE A 102 -5.88 1.91 10.31
N THR A 103 -5.01 2.38 11.21
CA THR A 103 -4.72 3.82 11.36
C THR A 103 -4.05 4.43 10.13
N GLN A 104 -3.32 3.61 9.35
CA GLN A 104 -2.67 3.99 8.09
C GLN A 104 -3.32 3.31 6.88
N GLY A 105 -4.61 2.98 6.99
CA GLY A 105 -5.41 2.40 5.92
C GLY A 105 -5.65 0.90 6.04
N ALA A 106 -6.29 0.32 5.02
CA ALA A 106 -6.79 -1.05 5.05
C ALA A 106 -6.71 -1.72 3.67
N ASN A 107 -6.59 -3.05 3.66
CA ASN A 107 -6.56 -3.82 2.43
C ASN A 107 -7.82 -4.67 2.26
N PHE A 108 -8.52 -4.47 1.15
CA PHE A 108 -9.75 -5.16 0.78
C PHE A 108 -9.54 -6.17 -0.35
N ALA A 109 -8.33 -6.26 -0.89
CA ALA A 109 -7.99 -7.25 -1.91
C ALA A 109 -8.20 -8.67 -1.36
N SER A 110 -8.72 -9.55 -2.21
CA SER A 110 -8.91 -10.97 -1.87
C SER A 110 -8.47 -11.82 -3.06
N ALA A 111 -7.68 -12.85 -2.82
CA ALA A 111 -7.23 -13.76 -3.85
C ALA A 111 -8.41 -14.35 -4.63
N ALA A 112 -8.20 -14.56 -5.94
CA ALA A 112 -9.25 -14.94 -6.89
C ALA A 112 -10.45 -13.97 -6.97
N GLY A 113 -10.32 -12.75 -6.42
CA GLY A 113 -11.29 -11.67 -6.60
C GLY A 113 -11.34 -11.19 -8.05
N THR A 114 -12.55 -10.97 -8.56
CA THR A 114 -12.81 -10.59 -9.95
C THR A 114 -13.46 -9.21 -10.03
N ILE A 115 -13.29 -8.51 -11.15
CA ILE A 115 -13.98 -7.22 -11.39
C ILE A 115 -15.51 -7.41 -11.38
N ARG A 116 -16.00 -8.48 -12.00
CA ARG A 116 -17.43 -8.82 -12.05
C ARG A 116 -17.76 -9.89 -11.02
N ARG A 117 -18.88 -9.74 -10.32
CA ARG A 117 -19.43 -10.80 -9.45
C ARG A 117 -19.63 -12.08 -10.24
N VAL A 118 -19.22 -13.20 -9.65
CA VAL A 118 -19.40 -14.55 -10.19
C VAL A 118 -20.59 -15.21 -9.49
N ASN A 119 -21.48 -15.82 -10.26
CA ASN A 119 -22.60 -16.59 -9.72
C ASN A 119 -22.15 -18.03 -9.41
N GLY A 120 -21.38 -18.19 -8.35
CA GLY A 120 -20.79 -19.47 -7.94
C GLY A 120 -20.01 -19.36 -6.64
N SER A 121 -19.39 -20.45 -6.21
CA SER A 121 -18.48 -20.46 -5.07
C SER A 121 -17.04 -20.65 -5.55
N LEU A 122 -16.09 -20.45 -4.65
CA LEU A 122 -14.69 -20.77 -4.91
C LEU A 122 -14.52 -22.21 -5.41
N TRP A 123 -15.26 -23.16 -4.83
CA TRP A 123 -15.15 -24.58 -5.13
C TRP A 123 -15.76 -25.00 -6.48
N THR A 124 -16.69 -24.20 -7.01
CA THR A 124 -17.34 -24.51 -8.30
C THR A 124 -16.77 -23.68 -9.46
N SER A 125 -16.44 -22.42 -9.20
CA SER A 125 -16.02 -21.47 -10.23
C SER A 125 -14.52 -21.17 -10.22
N GLY A 126 -13.82 -21.46 -9.13
CA GLY A 126 -12.43 -21.05 -8.91
C GLY A 126 -12.26 -19.59 -8.51
N TYR A 127 -13.35 -18.82 -8.42
CA TYR A 127 -13.31 -17.39 -8.10
C TYR A 127 -13.84 -17.11 -6.68
N SER A 128 -13.23 -16.12 -6.03
CA SER A 128 -13.65 -15.66 -4.71
C SER A 128 -15.00 -14.93 -4.82
N PRO A 129 -15.92 -15.09 -3.84
CA PRO A 129 -17.13 -14.29 -3.76
C PRO A 129 -16.85 -12.81 -3.44
N ILE A 130 -15.61 -12.46 -3.09
CA ILE A 130 -15.16 -11.09 -2.82
C ILE A 130 -14.74 -10.40 -4.14
N SER A 131 -15.72 -10.22 -5.02
CA SER A 131 -15.56 -9.43 -6.25
C SER A 131 -15.37 -7.94 -5.96
N LEU A 132 -14.90 -7.17 -6.94
CA LEU A 132 -14.57 -5.75 -6.77
C LEU A 132 -15.73 -4.92 -6.21
N ASP A 133 -16.96 -5.21 -6.61
CA ASP A 133 -18.15 -4.54 -6.05
C ASP A 133 -18.39 -4.88 -4.56
N VAL A 134 -18.05 -6.10 -4.13
CA VAL A 134 -18.04 -6.47 -2.71
C VAL A 134 -16.92 -5.74 -1.97
N GLN A 135 -15.72 -5.66 -2.53
CA GLN A 135 -14.60 -4.91 -1.95
C GLN A 135 -14.92 -3.42 -1.79
N ILE A 136 -15.61 -2.82 -2.76
CA ILE A 136 -16.12 -1.44 -2.66
C ILE A 136 -17.15 -1.31 -1.54
N SER A 137 -18.08 -2.27 -1.42
CA SER A 137 -19.06 -2.27 -0.33
C SER A 137 -18.39 -2.39 1.05
N GLN A 138 -17.35 -3.22 1.16
CA GLN A 138 -16.55 -3.34 2.39
C GLN A 138 -15.84 -2.02 2.73
N LEU A 139 -15.23 -1.35 1.74
CA LEU A 139 -14.62 -0.03 1.93
C LEU A 139 -15.64 1.01 2.41
N GLN A 140 -16.83 1.04 1.81
CA GLN A 140 -17.91 1.95 2.24
C GLN A 140 -18.33 1.68 3.70
N GLN A 141 -18.49 0.41 4.07
CA GLN A 141 -18.78 0.04 5.45
C GLN A 141 -17.64 0.44 6.40
N PHE A 142 -16.40 0.22 6.01
CA PHE A 142 -15.22 0.61 6.77
C PHE A 142 -15.21 2.13 7.02
N ILE A 143 -15.42 2.94 5.99
CA ILE A 143 -15.47 4.40 6.09
C ILE A 143 -16.58 4.83 7.05
N ASN A 144 -17.80 4.31 6.87
CA ASN A 144 -18.96 4.70 7.68
C ASN A 144 -18.77 4.33 9.15
N ARG A 145 -18.29 3.12 9.44
CA ARG A 145 -18.03 2.66 10.81
C ARG A 145 -16.88 3.41 11.46
N SER A 146 -15.81 3.70 10.72
CA SER A 146 -14.69 4.49 11.22
C SER A 146 -15.13 5.90 11.62
N ARG A 147 -15.96 6.56 10.80
CA ARG A 147 -16.55 7.86 11.15
C ARG A 147 -17.47 7.78 12.35
N PHE A 148 -18.32 6.75 12.42
CA PHE A 148 -19.19 6.54 13.57
C PHE A 148 -18.36 6.42 14.85
N VAL A 149 -17.33 5.58 14.86
CA VAL A 149 -16.45 5.40 16.02
C VAL A 149 -15.74 6.70 16.37
N TYR A 150 -15.15 7.39 15.39
CA TYR A 150 -14.46 8.66 15.60
C TYR A 150 -15.38 9.73 16.22
N ASN A 151 -16.61 9.85 15.74
CA ASN A 151 -17.56 10.85 16.24
C ASN A 151 -18.13 10.50 17.63
N ASN A 152 -18.29 9.21 17.96
CA ASN A 152 -18.93 8.80 19.22
C ASN A 152 -17.93 8.50 20.36
N ILE A 153 -16.64 8.28 20.06
CA ILE A 153 -15.63 8.16 21.11
C ILE A 153 -15.36 9.53 21.77
N GLY A 154 -15.49 10.64 21.02
CA GLY A 154 -15.26 12.00 21.54
C GLY A 154 -16.34 12.54 22.49
N GLU A 155 -17.52 11.92 22.57
CA GLU A 155 -18.62 12.37 23.45
C GLU A 155 -18.66 11.67 24.82
N ASN A 156 -17.93 10.56 25.00
CA ASN A 156 -17.94 9.78 26.25
C ASN A 156 -16.71 10.00 27.16
N GLU A 157 -15.81 10.93 26.80
CA GLU A 157 -14.60 11.26 27.57
C GLU A 157 -14.51 12.74 28.00
N THR A 158 -15.60 13.52 27.90
CA THR A 158 -15.75 14.86 28.50
C THR A 158 -16.95 14.92 29.44
#